data_AF-D9S5U2-F1
#
_entry.id   AF-D9S5U2-F1
#
_cell.length_a   1.000
_cell.length_b   1.000
_cell.length_c   1.000
_cell.angle_alpha   90.00
_cell.angle_beta   90.00
_cell.angle_gamma   90.00
#
_symmetry.space_group_name_H-M   'P 1'
#
loop_
_entity.id
_entity.type
_entity.pdbx_description
1 polymer ?
#
loop_
_entity_poly.entity_id
_entity_poly.type
_entity_poly.pdbx_seq_one_letter_code
_entity_poly.pdbx_strand_id
1 'polypeptide(L)'
;MAYMRKRVALLFVVFGVFLAICTGCNGFSEEPPAQASKANSPKYKIGVEEKSSISEGVASQLPKAQIKHYPDLITAYFALQVGDIDILAYDENVLTHTFNDSMSGLTYIENDIDVPNEFVIGMNKHSSIPDIKGIINRLIDSLNAAGTLTELNEHWNKNLKTNPLISTKESGSEQILRIATSADVPPFSFMSGNQIVGLDVDIAKLLEEKLNIKTSIIKMDRNKLVTALKNNDADLIISAFTICECLRHEIDYSKPYYIGKTAFVIRNDFGKEATLSKVPKMTYLEPKKPDEIYKLADLSGKFVGVQTGTTLDEQVQQLIKLPRIQYYANIPEMTKALEERELDGIAVDYSVAETILKHHSDFSILKERLNKDVFGIAMSKNSPLKSSIDSCIKVLQKKGEIQKIKDKWSKNMSAVRVIKQDWVGTDTLVVGTEALYAPYEFYQWGELSGIDIDIMYTIGKMLNKNIKFADMNFDVLIPSLVNEKTDLCIAAMSITEERSSLIDFSIPYDKNESVIVVHTPQHAIEVIGDSTGALSHIFQKIQDLFD
;
A
#
# COMPACT_ATOMS: atom_id res chain seq x y z
N MET A 1 54.71 -35.90 -19.40
CA MET A 1 53.29 -36.23 -19.07
C MET A 1 53.05 -36.59 -17.60
N ALA A 2 53.96 -37.30 -16.90
CA ALA A 2 53.75 -37.65 -15.48
C ALA A 2 53.74 -36.44 -14.50
N TYR A 3 54.43 -35.35 -14.84
CA TYR A 3 54.50 -34.14 -14.00
C TYR A 3 53.22 -33.28 -14.06
N MET A 4 52.50 -33.28 -15.19
CA MET A 4 51.21 -32.57 -15.33
C MET A 4 50.06 -33.27 -14.60
N ARG A 5 50.05 -34.61 -14.54
CA ARG A 5 49.01 -35.36 -13.82
C ARG A 5 49.01 -35.12 -12.30
N LYS A 6 50.19 -34.88 -11.70
CA LYS A 6 50.29 -34.58 -10.25
C LYS A 6 49.81 -33.17 -9.88
N ARG A 7 49.95 -32.17 -10.76
CA ARG A 7 49.46 -30.81 -10.51
C ARG A 7 47.94 -30.69 -10.69
N VAL A 8 47.36 -31.43 -11.64
CA VAL A 8 45.90 -31.49 -11.81
C VAL A 8 45.25 -32.19 -10.61
N ALA A 9 45.84 -33.30 -10.12
CA ALA A 9 45.33 -33.99 -8.93
C ALA A 9 45.42 -33.14 -7.64
N LEU A 10 46.49 -32.34 -7.47
CA LEU A 10 46.63 -31.44 -6.32
C LEU A 10 45.65 -30.26 -6.37
N LEU A 11 45.34 -29.74 -7.57
CA LEU A 11 44.32 -28.71 -7.77
C LEU A 11 42.92 -29.23 -7.45
N PHE A 12 42.57 -30.48 -7.80
CA PHE A 12 41.28 -31.07 -7.45
C PHE A 12 41.11 -31.33 -5.94
N VAL A 13 42.19 -31.70 -5.23
CA VAL A 13 42.13 -31.89 -3.77
C VAL A 13 42.03 -30.55 -3.03
N VAL A 14 42.70 -29.50 -3.50
CA VAL A 14 42.58 -28.15 -2.91
C VAL A 14 41.21 -27.52 -3.22
N PHE A 15 40.63 -27.76 -4.41
CA PHE A 15 39.27 -27.32 -4.74
C PHE A 15 38.20 -28.13 -3.99
N GLY A 16 38.41 -29.43 -3.77
CA GLY A 16 37.52 -30.29 -2.99
C GLY A 16 37.50 -29.96 -1.50
N VAL A 17 38.63 -29.51 -0.94
CA VAL A 17 38.70 -29.05 0.46
C VAL A 17 38.13 -27.62 0.61
N PHE A 18 38.24 -26.76 -0.41
CA PHE A 18 37.57 -25.45 -0.40
C PHE A 18 36.05 -25.55 -0.56
N LEU A 19 35.55 -26.49 -1.37
CA LEU A 19 34.10 -26.77 -1.45
C LEU A 19 33.54 -27.33 -0.14
N ALA A 20 34.34 -28.08 0.63
CA ALA A 20 33.91 -28.65 1.92
C ALA A 20 33.93 -27.63 3.08
N ILE A 21 34.58 -26.47 2.91
CA ILE A 21 34.66 -25.41 3.94
C ILE A 21 33.67 -24.26 3.65
N CYS A 22 33.15 -24.15 2.42
CA CYS A 22 32.12 -23.16 2.06
C CYS A 22 30.67 -23.64 2.21
N THR A 23 30.42 -24.88 2.67
CA THR A 23 29.07 -25.36 2.98
C THR A 23 28.57 -24.93 4.36
N GLY A 24 29.40 -24.23 5.15
CA GLY A 24 29.09 -23.81 6.53
C GLY A 24 28.32 -22.50 6.68
N CYS A 25 27.87 -21.86 5.60
CA CYS A 25 27.13 -20.57 5.65
C CYS A 25 25.80 -20.59 4.87
N ASN A 26 25.07 -21.71 4.91
CA ASN A 26 23.66 -21.70 4.52
C ASN A 26 22.83 -21.80 5.80
N GLY A 27 22.23 -20.68 6.23
CA GLY A 27 21.38 -20.58 7.43
C GLY A 27 20.05 -21.35 7.34
N PHE A 28 19.88 -22.27 6.40
CA PHE A 28 18.69 -23.11 6.28
C PHE A 28 18.96 -24.45 6.97
N SER A 29 18.52 -24.56 8.23
CA SER A 29 18.63 -25.79 9.00
C SER A 29 17.54 -26.79 8.60
N GLU A 30 17.90 -27.71 7.69
CA GLU A 30 17.16 -28.94 7.35
C GLU A 30 15.85 -28.77 6.55
N GLU A 31 15.36 -29.88 5.98
CA GLU A 31 14.13 -29.91 5.18
C GLU A 31 12.90 -29.42 5.98
N PRO A 32 12.03 -28.60 5.37
CA PRO A 32 10.81 -28.14 6.00
C PRO A 32 9.87 -29.32 6.31
N PRO A 33 9.00 -29.19 7.33
CA PRO A 33 8.08 -30.26 7.68
C PRO A 33 7.07 -30.46 6.53
N ALA A 34 6.78 -31.71 6.20
CA ALA A 34 5.84 -32.02 5.11
C ALA A 34 4.38 -31.59 5.40
N GLN A 35 4.04 -31.43 6.69
CA GLN A 35 2.70 -31.11 7.21
C GLN A 35 2.83 -30.14 8.38
N ALA A 36 1.85 -29.25 8.53
CA ALA A 36 1.80 -28.23 9.58
C ALA A 36 1.92 -28.81 11.00
N SER A 37 1.20 -29.89 11.31
CA SER A 37 1.21 -30.53 12.63
C SER A 37 2.61 -31.04 13.06
N LYS A 38 3.46 -31.40 12.09
CA LYS A 38 4.85 -31.83 12.34
C LYS A 38 5.76 -30.68 12.75
N ALA A 39 5.33 -29.44 12.55
CA ALA A 39 6.00 -28.26 13.08
C ALA A 39 5.86 -28.10 14.60
N ASN A 40 5.02 -28.91 15.28
CA ASN A 40 4.86 -28.91 16.75
C ASN A 40 6.08 -29.50 17.48
N SER A 41 7.23 -28.85 17.33
CA SER A 41 8.53 -29.28 17.81
C SER A 41 9.38 -28.06 18.13
N PRO A 42 10.19 -28.09 19.21
CA PRO A 42 11.07 -26.97 19.56
C PRO A 42 12.16 -26.74 18.51
N LYS A 43 12.29 -27.63 17.52
CA LYS A 43 13.18 -27.47 16.38
C LYS A 43 12.76 -26.31 15.47
N TYR A 44 11.47 -26.09 15.28
CA TYR A 44 10.96 -25.16 14.28
C TYR A 44 10.62 -23.81 14.89
N LYS A 45 11.03 -22.75 14.20
CA LYS A 45 10.63 -21.37 14.45
C LYS A 45 9.52 -20.97 13.49
N ILE A 46 8.35 -20.67 14.02
CA ILE A 46 7.17 -20.27 13.25
C ILE A 46 6.96 -18.78 13.43
N GLY A 47 7.04 -18.03 12.33
CA GLY A 47 6.65 -16.63 12.27
C GLY A 47 5.14 -16.49 12.13
N VAL A 48 4.56 -15.58 12.91
CA VAL A 48 3.16 -15.16 12.87
C VAL A 48 3.07 -13.65 13.02
N GLU A 49 2.00 -13.04 12.52
CA GLU A 49 1.73 -11.63 12.79
C GLU A 49 1.19 -11.41 14.20
N GLU A 50 1.67 -10.35 14.85
CA GLU A 50 1.23 -9.95 16.18
C GLU A 50 -0.29 -9.74 16.23
N LYS A 51 -0.91 -10.18 17.34
CA LYS A 51 -2.34 -9.98 17.62
C LYS A 51 -3.30 -10.55 16.56
N SER A 52 -2.84 -11.45 15.69
CA SER A 52 -3.69 -12.17 14.73
C SER A 52 -4.34 -13.41 15.35
N SER A 53 -5.51 -13.81 14.83
CA SER A 53 -6.15 -15.09 15.16
C SER A 53 -5.27 -16.29 14.76
N ILE A 54 -4.50 -16.14 13.68
CA ILE A 54 -3.50 -17.14 13.25
C ILE A 54 -2.43 -17.33 14.32
N SER A 55 -1.94 -16.25 14.93
CA SER A 55 -0.99 -16.33 16.04
C SER A 55 -1.57 -17.12 17.23
N GLU A 56 -2.83 -16.86 17.61
CA GLU A 56 -3.51 -17.59 18.70
C GLU A 56 -3.74 -19.08 18.35
N GLY A 57 -4.20 -19.35 17.13
CA GLY A 57 -4.46 -20.71 16.65
C GLY A 57 -3.18 -21.54 16.53
N VAL A 58 -2.11 -20.98 15.98
CA VAL A 58 -0.78 -21.61 15.92
C VAL A 58 -0.24 -21.88 17.33
N ALA A 59 -0.37 -20.93 18.27
CA ALA A 59 0.05 -21.14 19.65
C ALA A 59 -0.72 -22.26 20.37
N SER A 60 -2.02 -22.39 20.08
CA SER A 60 -2.88 -23.43 20.63
C SER A 60 -2.57 -24.81 20.05
N GLN A 61 -2.43 -24.91 18.72
CA GLN A 61 -2.28 -26.18 18.01
C GLN A 61 -0.82 -26.69 17.97
N LEU A 62 0.17 -25.79 17.98
CA LEU A 62 1.60 -26.08 17.89
C LEU A 62 2.39 -25.60 19.13
N PRO A 63 1.99 -25.95 20.37
CA PRO A 63 2.52 -25.36 21.60
C PRO A 63 4.00 -25.67 21.89
N LYS A 64 4.62 -26.62 21.17
CA LYS A 64 6.03 -26.96 21.31
C LYS A 64 6.93 -26.20 20.33
N ALA A 65 6.36 -25.56 19.32
CA ALA A 65 7.11 -24.76 18.35
C ALA A 65 7.63 -23.46 18.98
N GLN A 66 8.70 -22.90 18.42
CA GLN A 66 9.18 -21.58 18.79
C GLN A 66 8.40 -20.51 18.00
N ILE A 67 7.41 -19.88 18.61
CA ILE A 67 6.60 -18.86 17.93
C ILE A 67 7.31 -17.51 18.02
N LYS A 68 7.49 -16.86 16.87
CA LYS A 68 8.03 -15.52 16.74
C LYS A 68 6.96 -14.61 16.15
N HIS A 69 6.71 -13.50 16.84
CA HIS A 69 5.73 -12.53 16.40
C HIS A 69 6.41 -11.40 15.62
N TYR A 70 5.72 -10.92 14.59
CA TYR A 70 6.16 -9.82 13.74
C TYR A 70 5.06 -8.77 13.61
N PRO A 71 5.42 -7.48 13.47
CA PRO A 71 4.46 -6.40 13.39
C PRO A 71 3.68 -6.36 12.07
N ASP A 72 4.19 -6.98 11.01
CA ASP A 72 3.56 -7.02 9.68
C ASP A 72 4.07 -8.21 8.84
N LEU A 73 3.32 -8.55 7.78
CA LEU A 73 3.67 -9.62 6.83
C LEU A 73 5.04 -9.45 6.18
N ILE A 74 5.41 -8.22 5.81
CA ILE A 74 6.65 -7.97 5.06
C ILE A 74 7.87 -8.30 5.94
N THR A 75 7.83 -7.89 7.21
CA THR A 75 8.86 -8.19 8.19
C THR A 75 8.96 -9.69 8.46
N ALA A 76 7.81 -10.36 8.62
CA ALA A 76 7.78 -11.81 8.80
C ALA A 76 8.34 -12.56 7.59
N TYR A 77 7.98 -12.13 6.37
CA TYR A 77 8.52 -12.67 5.13
C TYR A 77 10.03 -12.50 5.03
N PHE A 78 10.58 -11.32 5.34
CA PHE A 78 12.04 -11.13 5.34
C PHE A 78 12.74 -12.01 6.37
N ALA A 79 12.13 -12.20 7.55
CA ALA A 79 12.66 -13.11 8.55
C ALA A 79 12.73 -14.56 8.04
N LEU A 80 11.75 -14.99 7.23
CA LEU A 80 11.78 -16.28 6.55
C LEU A 80 12.90 -16.35 5.52
N GLN A 81 13.08 -15.30 4.72
CA GLN A 81 14.12 -15.24 3.68
C GLN A 81 15.54 -15.31 4.25
N VAL A 82 15.79 -14.69 5.40
CA VAL A 82 17.12 -14.69 6.05
C VAL A 82 17.32 -15.88 7.01
N GLY A 83 16.34 -16.79 7.12
CA GLY A 83 16.41 -17.97 7.98
C GLY A 83 16.27 -17.69 9.48
N ASP A 84 15.71 -16.53 9.86
CA ASP A 84 15.42 -16.24 11.27
C ASP A 84 14.18 -17.00 11.79
N ILE A 85 13.27 -17.35 10.87
CA ILE A 85 12.20 -18.34 11.04
C ILE A 85 12.31 -19.40 9.96
N ASP A 86 11.83 -20.60 10.26
CA ASP A 86 11.80 -21.73 9.32
C ASP A 86 10.49 -21.78 8.53
N ILE A 87 9.43 -21.24 9.14
CA ILE A 87 8.04 -21.37 8.73
C ILE A 87 7.34 -20.03 8.93
N LEU A 88 6.52 -19.60 7.98
CA LEU A 88 5.60 -18.47 8.14
C LEU A 88 4.16 -18.99 8.06
N ALA A 89 3.34 -18.71 9.08
CA ALA A 89 1.90 -18.98 9.03
C ALA A 89 1.16 -17.66 8.81
N TYR A 90 0.31 -17.61 7.78
CA TYR A 90 -0.37 -16.39 7.35
C TYR A 90 -1.59 -16.70 6.47
N ASP A 91 -2.39 -15.68 6.15
CA ASP A 91 -3.52 -15.74 5.23
C ASP A 91 -3.12 -15.98 3.78
N GLU A 92 -3.71 -17.00 3.14
CA GLU A 92 -3.38 -17.39 1.76
C GLU A 92 -3.68 -16.28 0.76
N ASN A 93 -4.87 -15.71 0.84
CA ASN A 93 -5.28 -14.62 -0.06
C ASN A 93 -4.32 -13.44 0.06
N VAL A 94 -3.93 -13.04 1.27
CA VAL A 94 -3.04 -11.89 1.46
C VAL A 94 -1.61 -12.18 1.01
N LEU A 95 -1.09 -13.39 1.26
CA LEU A 95 0.21 -13.83 0.73
C LEU A 95 0.22 -13.79 -0.80
N THR A 96 -0.81 -14.37 -1.42
CA THR A 96 -0.94 -14.45 -2.88
C THR A 96 -0.96 -13.06 -3.50
N HIS A 97 -1.71 -12.11 -2.92
CA HIS A 97 -1.78 -10.74 -3.43
C HIS A 97 -0.54 -9.90 -3.14
N THR A 98 0.08 -10.09 -1.97
CA THR A 98 1.26 -9.31 -1.58
C THR A 98 2.47 -9.68 -2.42
N PHE A 99 2.64 -10.97 -2.74
CA PHE A 99 3.84 -11.47 -3.40
C PHE A 99 3.63 -11.85 -4.87
N ASN A 100 2.41 -12.25 -5.29
CA ASN A 100 2.09 -12.66 -6.67
C ASN A 100 3.19 -13.53 -7.31
N ASP A 101 3.69 -13.19 -8.51
CA ASP A 101 4.80 -13.89 -9.21
C ASP A 101 6.15 -13.85 -8.47
N SER A 102 6.27 -13.05 -7.40
CA SER A 102 7.48 -12.90 -6.57
C SER A 102 7.54 -13.92 -5.42
N MET A 103 6.59 -14.86 -5.33
CA MET A 103 6.66 -16.05 -4.47
C MET A 103 7.79 -17.02 -4.86
N SER A 104 8.69 -16.65 -5.77
CA SER A 104 9.84 -17.46 -6.18
C SER A 104 10.68 -17.82 -4.96
N GLY A 105 10.66 -19.10 -4.58
CA GLY A 105 11.38 -19.60 -3.41
C GLY A 105 10.53 -19.85 -2.17
N LEU A 106 9.20 -19.72 -2.23
CA LEU A 106 8.29 -20.22 -1.21
C LEU A 106 7.49 -21.44 -1.67
N THR A 107 7.16 -22.31 -0.73
CA THR A 107 6.32 -23.49 -0.97
C THR A 107 5.32 -23.65 0.17
N TYR A 108 4.08 -23.97 -0.19
CA TYR A 108 3.03 -24.32 0.77
C TYR A 108 3.31 -25.72 1.33
N ILE A 109 3.15 -25.89 2.65
CA ILE A 109 3.09 -27.21 3.26
C ILE A 109 1.62 -27.57 3.52
N GLU A 110 1.31 -28.87 3.54
CA GLU A 110 -0.06 -29.32 3.82
C GLU A 110 -0.51 -28.78 5.19
N ASN A 111 -1.58 -27.99 5.19
CA ASN A 111 -2.14 -27.44 6.42
C ASN A 111 -3.18 -28.41 7.00
N ASP A 112 -2.78 -29.17 8.02
CA ASP A 112 -3.61 -30.12 8.76
C ASP A 112 -3.94 -29.64 10.18
N ILE A 113 -3.72 -28.35 10.48
CA ILE A 113 -4.11 -27.74 11.75
C ILE A 113 -5.33 -26.84 11.58
N ASP A 114 -6.24 -26.92 12.55
CA ASP A 114 -7.43 -26.07 12.58
C ASP A 114 -7.10 -24.72 13.22
N VAL A 115 -6.89 -23.73 12.36
CA VAL A 115 -6.67 -22.33 12.72
C VAL A 115 -7.88 -21.56 12.20
N PRO A 116 -8.88 -21.27 13.07
CA PRO A 116 -10.10 -20.58 12.66
C PRO A 116 -9.78 -19.22 12.07
N ASN A 117 -10.20 -19.00 10.83
CA ASN A 117 -9.91 -17.78 10.08
C ASN A 117 -11.15 -17.31 9.31
N GLU A 118 -12.15 -16.92 10.09
CA GLU A 118 -13.45 -16.42 9.61
C GLU A 118 -13.52 -14.92 9.86
N PHE A 119 -13.71 -14.12 8.81
CA PHE A 119 -13.74 -12.66 8.93
C PHE A 119 -15.16 -12.15 9.24
N VAL A 120 -15.24 -11.22 10.20
CA VAL A 120 -16.49 -10.72 10.78
C VAL A 120 -16.50 -9.20 10.95
N ILE A 121 -17.71 -8.64 11.06
CA ILE A 121 -17.93 -7.23 11.41
C ILE A 121 -18.07 -7.13 12.94
N GLY A 122 -17.24 -6.29 13.55
CA GLY A 122 -17.30 -6.00 14.98
C GLY A 122 -18.31 -4.89 15.31
N MET A 123 -19.02 -5.05 16.43
CA MET A 123 -20.07 -4.17 16.93
C MET A 123 -19.92 -3.92 18.43
N ASN A 124 -20.22 -2.71 18.91
CA ASN A 124 -20.26 -2.46 20.34
C ASN A 124 -21.41 -3.24 20.97
N LYS A 125 -21.16 -4.01 22.04
CA LYS A 125 -22.19 -4.73 22.81
C LYS A 125 -23.28 -3.82 23.37
N HIS A 126 -22.97 -2.54 23.54
CA HIS A 126 -23.84 -1.50 24.04
C HIS A 126 -24.18 -0.47 22.96
N SER A 127 -24.11 -0.85 21.68
CA SER A 127 -24.40 0.05 20.55
C SER A 127 -25.70 0.80 20.76
N SER A 128 -25.66 2.10 20.45
CA SER A 128 -26.84 2.98 20.43
C SER A 128 -27.82 2.65 19.29
N ILE A 129 -27.41 1.81 18.32
CA ILE A 129 -28.23 1.34 17.21
C ILE A 129 -28.98 0.06 17.64
N PRO A 130 -30.32 0.08 17.77
CA PRO A 130 -31.08 -1.08 18.23
C PRO A 130 -30.97 -2.27 17.27
N ASP A 131 -30.78 -3.48 17.81
CA ASP A 131 -30.65 -4.75 17.06
C ASP A 131 -29.56 -4.72 15.96
N ILE A 132 -28.49 -3.92 16.11
CA ILE A 132 -27.46 -3.80 15.06
C ILE A 132 -26.88 -5.17 14.66
N LYS A 133 -26.66 -6.07 15.63
CA LYS A 133 -26.20 -7.45 15.38
C LYS A 133 -27.18 -8.26 14.52
N GLY A 134 -28.47 -8.24 14.87
CA GLY A 134 -29.50 -8.94 14.09
C GLY A 134 -29.65 -8.35 12.69
N ILE A 135 -29.55 -7.03 12.55
CA ILE A 135 -29.59 -6.32 11.28
C ILE A 135 -28.42 -6.73 10.38
N ILE A 136 -27.18 -6.62 10.89
CA ILE A 136 -25.97 -6.95 10.13
C ILE A 136 -25.97 -8.42 9.72
N ASN A 137 -26.36 -9.35 10.59
CA ASN A 137 -26.44 -10.77 10.24
C ASN A 137 -27.41 -11.04 9.10
N ARG A 138 -28.62 -10.45 9.12
CA ARG A 138 -29.59 -10.60 8.03
C ARG A 138 -29.08 -10.03 6.70
N LEU A 139 -28.28 -8.96 6.75
CA LEU A 139 -27.68 -8.38 5.56
C LEU A 139 -26.59 -9.29 4.99
N ILE A 140 -25.69 -9.81 5.82
CA ILE A 140 -24.66 -10.77 5.39
C ILE A 140 -25.32 -12.02 4.78
N ASP A 141 -26.35 -12.57 5.42
CA ASP A 141 -27.13 -13.69 4.87
C ASP A 141 -27.73 -13.36 3.50
N SER A 142 -28.29 -12.15 3.35
CA SER A 142 -28.86 -11.69 2.08
C SER A 142 -27.80 -11.51 0.99
N LEU A 143 -26.62 -10.97 1.33
CA LEU A 143 -25.51 -10.79 0.40
C LEU A 143 -24.93 -12.13 -0.04
N ASN A 144 -24.81 -13.08 0.89
CA ASN A 144 -24.35 -14.43 0.62
C ASN A 144 -25.36 -15.18 -0.27
N ALA A 145 -26.66 -15.14 0.06
CA ALA A 145 -27.72 -15.78 -0.73
C ALA A 145 -27.84 -15.21 -2.15
N ALA A 146 -27.50 -13.92 -2.34
CA ALA A 146 -27.45 -13.27 -3.64
C ALA A 146 -26.16 -13.57 -4.44
N GLY A 147 -25.17 -14.24 -3.85
CA GLY A 147 -23.86 -14.46 -4.45
C GLY A 147 -22.95 -13.21 -4.47
N THR A 148 -23.40 -12.10 -3.87
CA THR A 148 -22.68 -10.82 -3.90
C THR A 148 -21.32 -10.92 -3.20
N LEU A 149 -21.21 -11.62 -2.07
CA LEU A 149 -19.93 -11.81 -1.38
C LEU A 149 -18.92 -12.57 -2.26
N THR A 150 -19.39 -13.60 -2.97
CA THR A 150 -18.57 -14.36 -3.93
C THR A 150 -18.11 -13.48 -5.09
N GLU A 151 -19.00 -12.66 -5.66
CA GLU A 151 -18.66 -11.74 -6.76
C GLU A 151 -17.62 -10.69 -6.33
N LEU A 152 -17.75 -10.14 -5.12
CA LEU A 152 -16.78 -9.18 -4.57
C LEU A 152 -15.41 -9.83 -4.35
N ASN A 153 -15.38 -11.01 -3.73
CA ASN A 153 -14.15 -11.78 -3.54
C ASN A 153 -13.48 -12.07 -4.90
N GLU A 154 -14.22 -12.59 -5.88
CA GLU A 154 -13.67 -12.85 -7.21
C GLU A 154 -13.19 -11.59 -7.93
N HIS A 155 -13.91 -10.47 -7.78
CA HIS A 155 -13.53 -9.20 -8.40
C HIS A 155 -12.18 -8.73 -7.88
N TRP A 156 -11.99 -8.66 -6.57
CA TRP A 156 -10.74 -8.21 -5.98
C TRP A 156 -9.61 -9.21 -6.23
N ASN A 157 -9.89 -10.51 -6.11
CA ASN A 157 -8.89 -11.55 -6.36
C ASN A 157 -8.40 -11.62 -7.82
N LYS A 158 -9.24 -11.28 -8.80
CA LYS A 158 -8.87 -11.30 -10.23
C LYS A 158 -8.27 -9.98 -10.73
N ASN A 159 -8.67 -8.85 -10.16
CA ASN A 159 -8.38 -7.52 -10.72
C ASN A 159 -7.27 -6.74 -10.00
N LEU A 160 -6.70 -7.30 -8.94
CA LEU A 160 -5.53 -6.76 -8.27
C LEU A 160 -4.29 -6.85 -9.17
N LYS A 161 -4.11 -5.82 -10.00
CA LYS A 161 -2.90 -5.61 -10.79
C LYS A 161 -2.02 -4.58 -10.10
N THR A 162 -1.02 -5.05 -9.36
CA THR A 162 0.08 -4.18 -8.94
C THR A 162 0.89 -3.79 -10.17
N ASN A 163 1.13 -2.50 -10.39
CA ASN A 163 2.08 -2.10 -11.41
C ASN A 163 3.47 -2.55 -10.99
N PRO A 164 4.16 -3.41 -11.77
CA PRO A 164 5.47 -3.88 -11.37
C PRO A 164 6.41 -2.69 -11.23
N LEU A 165 7.08 -2.60 -10.09
CA LEU A 165 8.16 -1.65 -9.88
C LEU A 165 9.27 -1.89 -10.91
N ILE A 166 10.10 -0.88 -11.21
CA ILE A 166 11.30 -1.15 -12.02
C ILE A 166 12.15 -2.21 -11.32
N SER A 167 12.50 -3.27 -12.05
CA SER A 167 13.48 -4.26 -11.62
C SER A 167 14.88 -3.68 -11.81
N THR A 168 15.66 -3.66 -10.72
CA THR A 168 17.07 -3.24 -10.70
C THR A 168 17.93 -4.37 -10.17
N LYS A 169 19.22 -4.38 -10.51
CA LYS A 169 20.16 -5.33 -9.90
C LYS A 169 20.30 -5.02 -8.41
N GLU A 170 20.24 -6.05 -7.57
CA GLU A 170 20.45 -5.91 -6.12
C GLU A 170 21.83 -5.32 -5.81
N SER A 171 21.89 -4.40 -4.85
CA SER A 171 23.14 -3.81 -4.38
C SER A 171 23.89 -4.76 -3.45
N GLY A 172 25.20 -4.90 -3.67
CA GLY A 172 26.12 -5.62 -2.77
C GLY A 172 26.59 -4.83 -1.55
N SER A 173 26.02 -3.65 -1.29
CA SER A 173 26.40 -2.77 -0.16
C SER A 173 25.68 -3.15 1.14
N GLU A 174 26.37 -3.04 2.27
CA GLU A 174 25.80 -3.18 3.62
C GLU A 174 25.14 -1.89 4.13
N GLN A 175 25.43 -0.74 3.50
CA GLN A 175 24.89 0.55 3.93
C GLN A 175 23.46 0.74 3.41
N ILE A 176 22.54 1.08 4.32
CA ILE A 176 21.12 1.35 4.03
C ILE A 176 20.88 2.86 4.03
N LEU A 177 20.28 3.36 2.96
CA LEU A 177 19.83 4.74 2.81
C LEU A 177 18.32 4.82 3.08
N ARG A 178 17.93 5.54 4.13
CA ARG A 178 16.53 5.66 4.57
C ARG A 178 15.84 6.79 3.82
N ILE A 179 14.75 6.46 3.13
CA ILE A 179 13.99 7.37 2.28
C ILE A 179 12.59 7.54 2.89
N ALA A 180 12.30 8.74 3.38
CA ALA A 180 10.98 9.06 3.91
C ALA A 180 10.00 9.49 2.80
N THR A 181 8.77 9.01 2.90
CA THR A 181 7.64 9.36 2.01
C THR A 181 6.31 9.36 2.76
N SER A 182 5.35 10.16 2.29
CA SER A 182 3.99 10.15 2.80
C SER A 182 3.12 9.05 2.21
N ALA A 183 3.52 8.47 1.07
CA ALA A 183 2.81 7.39 0.40
C ALA A 183 1.30 7.66 0.16
N ASP A 184 0.95 8.91 -0.13
CA ASP A 184 -0.43 9.38 -0.35
C ASP A 184 -0.58 10.35 -1.55
N VAL A 185 0.43 10.45 -2.41
CA VAL A 185 0.48 11.39 -3.55
C VAL A 185 0.56 10.62 -4.87
N PRO A 186 -0.53 10.01 -5.36
CA PRO A 186 -0.51 9.32 -6.65
C PRO A 186 -0.39 10.33 -7.81
N PRO A 187 0.44 10.07 -8.84
CA PRO A 187 1.13 8.80 -9.14
C PRO A 187 2.60 8.76 -8.67
N PHE A 188 2.99 9.60 -7.71
CA PHE A 188 4.37 9.78 -7.26
C PHE A 188 4.80 8.75 -6.23
N SER A 189 4.22 8.80 -5.04
CA SER A 189 4.44 7.81 -3.99
C SER A 189 3.10 7.58 -3.32
N PHE A 190 2.57 6.37 -3.43
CA PHE A 190 1.26 6.03 -2.92
C PHE A 190 1.17 4.54 -2.59
N MET A 191 0.29 4.21 -1.66
CA MET A 191 -0.06 2.82 -1.39
C MET A 191 -0.85 2.22 -2.56
N SER A 192 -0.42 1.06 -3.03
CA SER A 192 -1.15 0.18 -3.94
C SER A 192 -1.10 -1.23 -3.41
N GLY A 193 -2.19 -1.68 -2.79
CA GLY A 193 -2.14 -2.86 -1.92
C GLY A 193 -1.26 -2.57 -0.71
N ASN A 194 -0.41 -3.52 -0.34
CA ASN A 194 0.47 -3.41 0.82
C ASN A 194 1.85 -2.79 0.47
N GLN A 195 2.02 -2.31 -0.76
CA GLN A 195 3.28 -1.77 -1.25
C GLN A 195 3.20 -0.27 -1.49
N ILE A 196 4.26 0.44 -1.11
CA ILE A 196 4.49 1.81 -1.56
C ILE A 196 5.05 1.73 -2.98
N VAL A 197 4.31 2.31 -3.93
CA VAL A 197 4.67 2.33 -5.34
C VAL A 197 4.59 3.74 -5.90
N GLY A 198 5.05 3.92 -7.14
CA GLY A 198 4.91 5.16 -7.89
C GLY A 198 6.24 5.68 -8.47
N LEU A 199 6.18 6.84 -9.11
CA LEU A 199 7.33 7.49 -9.75
C LEU A 199 8.49 7.73 -8.77
N ASP A 200 8.21 8.16 -7.55
CA ASP A 200 9.23 8.44 -6.52
C ASP A 200 9.93 7.16 -6.07
N VAL A 201 9.18 6.06 -5.95
CA VAL A 201 9.71 4.73 -5.61
C VAL A 201 10.60 4.20 -6.73
N ASP A 202 10.17 4.35 -7.98
CA ASP A 202 10.97 3.99 -9.14
C ASP A 202 12.25 4.84 -9.25
N ILE A 203 12.21 6.12 -8.85
CA ILE A 203 13.42 6.96 -8.72
C ILE A 203 14.33 6.44 -7.60
N ALA A 204 13.78 6.10 -6.43
CA ALA A 204 14.56 5.54 -5.32
C ALA A 204 15.31 4.27 -5.74
N LYS A 205 14.65 3.36 -6.47
CA LYS A 205 15.29 2.13 -7.01
C LYS A 205 16.41 2.44 -8.00
N LEU A 206 16.24 3.45 -8.87
CA LEU A 206 17.31 3.88 -9.77
C LEU A 206 18.49 4.52 -9.01
N LEU A 207 18.23 5.22 -7.89
CA LEU A 207 19.31 5.72 -7.03
C LEU A 207 20.08 4.57 -6.38
N GLU A 208 19.38 3.55 -5.87
CA GLU A 208 19.99 2.35 -5.29
C GLU A 208 20.97 1.69 -6.28
N GLU A 209 20.53 1.44 -7.51
CA GLU A 209 21.39 0.85 -8.55
C GLU A 209 22.59 1.73 -8.90
N LYS A 210 22.36 3.04 -9.10
CA LYS A 210 23.40 3.96 -9.61
C LYS A 210 24.42 4.35 -8.55
N LEU A 211 24.00 4.42 -7.30
CA LEU A 211 24.88 4.69 -6.17
C LEU A 211 25.50 3.41 -5.61
N ASN A 212 24.95 2.25 -5.96
CA ASN A 212 25.27 0.96 -5.36
C ASN A 212 25.13 1.00 -3.83
N ILE A 213 23.96 1.44 -3.36
CA ILE A 213 23.60 1.57 -1.94
C ILE A 213 22.19 1.00 -1.76
N LYS A 214 21.94 0.16 -0.75
CA LYS A 214 20.59 -0.36 -0.45
C LYS A 214 19.69 0.77 0.04
N THR A 215 18.42 0.76 -0.33
CA THR A 215 17.44 1.74 0.15
C THR A 215 16.36 1.10 1.03
N SER A 216 15.87 1.85 2.00
CA SER A 216 14.70 1.49 2.83
C SER A 216 13.70 2.63 2.77
N ILE A 217 12.49 2.35 2.30
CA ILE A 217 11.42 3.35 2.18
C ILE A 217 10.58 3.32 3.45
N ILE A 218 10.42 4.47 4.09
CA ILE A 218 9.71 4.63 5.35
C ILE A 218 8.49 5.52 5.12
N LYS A 219 7.30 4.96 5.31
CA LYS A 219 6.03 5.72 5.31
C LYS A 219 5.91 6.53 6.61
N MET A 220 5.58 7.81 6.52
CA MET A 220 5.23 8.65 7.67
C MET A 220 4.35 9.83 7.27
N ASP A 221 3.67 10.47 8.22
CA ASP A 221 2.87 11.66 7.94
C ASP A 221 3.69 12.75 7.25
N ARG A 222 3.10 13.41 6.24
CA ARG A 222 3.77 14.45 5.44
C ARG A 222 4.37 15.57 6.30
N ASN A 223 3.70 15.95 7.39
CA ASN A 223 4.16 16.99 8.32
C ASN A 223 5.38 16.58 9.16
N LYS A 224 5.72 15.28 9.24
CA LYS A 224 6.88 14.75 9.96
C LYS A 224 8.13 14.64 9.09
N LEU A 225 8.01 14.70 7.75
CA LEU A 225 9.11 14.45 6.82
C LEU A 225 10.34 15.34 7.07
N VAL A 226 10.15 16.67 7.18
CA VAL A 226 11.27 17.61 7.41
C VAL A 226 11.92 17.38 8.78
N THR A 227 11.11 17.10 9.80
CA THR A 227 11.61 16.77 11.14
C THR A 227 12.45 15.49 11.12
N ALA A 228 12.04 14.48 10.36
CA ALA A 228 12.79 13.23 10.22
C ALA A 228 14.20 13.46 9.64
N LEU A 229 14.37 14.36 8.67
CA LEU A 229 15.70 14.75 8.17
C LEU A 229 16.55 15.48 9.23
N LYS A 230 15.93 16.34 10.03
CA LYS A 230 16.61 17.13 11.07
C LYS A 230 17.06 16.26 12.24
N ASN A 231 16.26 15.26 12.59
CA ASN A 231 16.55 14.30 13.66
C ASN A 231 17.44 13.14 13.20
N ASN A 232 17.77 13.07 11.91
CA ASN A 232 18.48 11.94 11.32
C ASN A 232 17.71 10.62 11.44
N ASP A 233 16.37 10.66 11.44
CA ASP A 233 15.48 9.50 11.33
C ASP A 233 15.34 9.05 9.87
N ALA A 234 15.60 9.94 8.92
CA ALA A 234 15.67 9.67 7.48
C ALA A 234 16.88 10.40 6.86
N ASP A 235 17.38 9.86 5.74
CA ASP A 235 18.53 10.43 5.02
C ASP A 235 18.08 11.26 3.81
N LEU A 236 16.97 10.86 3.17
CA LEU A 236 16.35 11.55 2.03
C LEU A 236 14.83 11.64 2.20
N ILE A 237 14.22 12.65 1.58
CA ILE A 237 12.77 12.69 1.30
C ILE A 237 12.59 12.59 -0.22
N ILE A 238 11.82 11.59 -0.67
CA ILE A 238 11.36 11.45 -2.06
C ILE A 238 9.84 11.23 -2.01
N SER A 239 9.08 12.33 -2.11
CA SER A 239 7.65 12.34 -1.79
C SER A 239 6.90 13.48 -2.49
N ALA A 240 7.08 13.61 -3.81
CA ALA A 240 6.59 14.75 -4.61
C ALA A 240 6.91 16.10 -3.92
N PHE A 241 8.14 16.23 -3.42
CA PHE A 241 8.46 17.27 -2.46
C PHE A 241 8.89 18.55 -3.16
N THR A 242 8.08 19.61 -3.05
CA THR A 242 8.34 20.91 -3.68
C THR A 242 9.63 21.53 -3.14
N ILE A 243 10.50 21.96 -4.07
CA ILE A 243 11.65 22.79 -3.75
C ILE A 243 11.13 24.16 -3.30
N CYS A 244 11.07 24.39 -1.99
CA CYS A 244 10.67 25.66 -1.42
C CYS A 244 11.89 26.50 -1.08
N GLU A 245 11.93 27.75 -1.52
CA GLU A 245 12.93 28.71 -1.04
C GLU A 245 12.81 28.91 0.48
N CYS A 246 11.57 28.88 0.99
CA CYS A 246 11.25 29.01 2.40
C CYS A 246 11.99 28.01 3.30
N LEU A 247 12.23 26.77 2.84
CA LEU A 247 12.85 25.71 3.64
C LEU A 247 14.36 25.55 3.40
N ARG A 248 14.97 26.33 2.49
CA ARG A 248 16.41 26.21 2.20
C ARG A 248 17.33 26.49 3.37
N HIS A 249 16.84 27.19 4.39
CA HIS A 249 17.61 27.43 5.60
C HIS A 249 17.63 26.21 6.54
N GLU A 250 16.69 25.28 6.39
CA GLU A 250 16.57 24.07 7.23
C GLU A 250 17.10 22.80 6.55
N ILE A 251 16.90 22.70 5.23
CA ILE A 251 17.22 21.51 4.44
C ILE A 251 17.86 21.88 3.11
N ASP A 252 18.50 20.91 2.46
CA ASP A 252 18.99 21.01 1.10
C ASP A 252 18.10 20.21 0.14
N TYR A 253 18.21 20.55 -1.15
CA TYR A 253 17.50 19.88 -2.23
C TYR A 253 18.46 19.40 -3.30
N SER A 254 18.10 18.30 -3.96
CA SER A 254 18.69 17.93 -5.23
C SER A 254 18.30 18.89 -6.35
N LYS A 255 18.88 18.68 -7.52
CA LYS A 255 18.33 19.14 -8.80
C LYS A 255 16.92 18.59 -8.98
N PRO A 256 16.06 19.36 -9.66
CA PRO A 256 14.68 18.94 -9.83
C PRO A 256 14.59 17.70 -10.69
N TYR A 257 13.79 16.72 -10.28
CA TYR A 257 13.50 15.51 -11.05
C TYR A 257 12.12 15.60 -11.74
N TYR A 258 11.22 16.43 -11.22
CA TYR A 258 9.90 16.66 -11.77
C TYR A 258 9.59 18.16 -11.84
N ILE A 259 8.88 18.56 -12.90
CA ILE A 259 8.36 19.90 -13.09
C ILE A 259 6.90 19.74 -13.51
N GLY A 260 6.00 20.12 -12.61
CA GLY A 260 4.55 20.08 -12.77
C GLY A 260 3.93 21.46 -12.84
N LYS A 261 2.61 21.47 -12.71
CA LYS A 261 1.78 22.67 -12.56
C LYS A 261 0.75 22.38 -11.49
N THR A 262 0.27 23.42 -10.83
CA THR A 262 -0.86 23.30 -9.92
C THR A 262 -2.17 23.29 -10.70
N ALA A 263 -3.12 22.52 -10.20
CA ALA A 263 -4.46 22.35 -10.72
C ALA A 263 -5.49 22.46 -9.59
N PHE A 264 -6.71 22.81 -9.99
CA PHE A 264 -7.85 22.86 -9.09
C PHE A 264 -8.88 21.86 -9.57
N VAL A 265 -9.22 20.91 -8.71
CA VAL A 265 -10.25 19.90 -8.96
C VAL A 265 -11.53 20.36 -8.28
N ILE A 266 -12.64 20.28 -9.01
CA ILE A 266 -14.00 20.60 -8.56
C ILE A 266 -14.93 19.47 -8.96
N ARG A 267 -16.11 19.38 -8.33
CA ARG A 267 -17.17 18.51 -8.82
C ARG A 267 -17.75 19.03 -10.13
N ASN A 268 -18.23 18.14 -11.00
CA ASN A 268 -18.92 18.49 -12.25
C ASN A 268 -20.21 19.26 -12.01
N ASP A 269 -20.80 19.12 -10.82
CA ASP A 269 -22.01 19.81 -10.40
C ASP A 269 -21.73 21.07 -9.57
N PHE A 270 -20.46 21.51 -9.49
CA PHE A 270 -20.07 22.75 -8.86
C PHE A 270 -21.01 23.89 -9.29
N GLY A 271 -21.37 24.78 -8.37
CA GLY A 271 -22.32 25.87 -8.63
C GLY A 271 -23.81 25.48 -8.66
N LYS A 272 -24.19 24.20 -8.70
CA LYS A 272 -25.60 23.78 -8.50
C LYS A 272 -25.96 23.79 -7.02
N GLU A 273 -27.15 24.28 -6.67
CA GLU A 273 -27.65 24.18 -5.28
C GLU A 273 -27.67 22.72 -4.83
N ALA A 274 -27.07 22.44 -3.68
CA ALA A 274 -27.28 21.18 -3.01
C ALA A 274 -28.76 21.12 -2.61
N THR A 275 -29.54 20.23 -3.22
CA THR A 275 -30.86 19.85 -2.72
C THR A 275 -30.68 18.97 -1.48
N LEU A 276 -30.04 19.50 -0.45
CA LEU A 276 -29.86 18.85 0.85
C LEU A 276 -30.54 19.71 1.90
N SER A 277 -31.77 19.30 2.23
CA SER A 277 -32.48 19.81 3.39
C SER A 277 -31.64 19.48 4.64
N LYS A 278 -31.13 20.51 5.33
CA LYS A 278 -30.48 20.50 6.67
C LYS A 278 -28.95 20.76 6.76
N VAL A 279 -28.40 21.67 5.96
CA VAL A 279 -27.17 22.41 6.36
C VAL A 279 -27.55 23.87 6.65
N PRO A 280 -27.03 24.53 7.71
CA PRO A 280 -27.36 25.92 8.00
C PRO A 280 -27.03 26.81 6.80
N LYS A 281 -27.97 27.68 6.41
CA LYS A 281 -27.86 28.60 5.28
C LYS A 281 -26.58 29.45 5.37
N MET A 282 -25.51 28.99 4.73
CA MET A 282 -24.49 29.86 4.17
C MET A 282 -25.05 30.34 2.82
N THR A 283 -25.12 31.64 2.57
CA THR A 283 -25.71 32.18 1.34
C THR A 283 -24.82 31.81 0.15
N TYR A 284 -25.19 30.77 -0.60
CA TYR A 284 -24.54 30.38 -1.85
C TYR A 284 -25.05 31.27 -2.99
N LEU A 285 -24.15 31.62 -3.92
CA LEU A 285 -24.47 32.34 -5.15
C LEU A 285 -25.49 31.55 -5.99
N GLU A 286 -26.35 32.27 -6.72
CA GLU A 286 -27.31 31.65 -7.63
C GLU A 286 -26.60 30.73 -8.66
N PRO A 287 -27.18 29.56 -8.97
CA PRO A 287 -26.57 28.61 -9.88
C PRO A 287 -26.42 29.20 -11.29
N LYS A 288 -25.21 29.15 -11.84
CA LYS A 288 -24.99 29.35 -13.27
C LYS A 288 -25.26 28.04 -14.02
N LYS A 289 -25.59 28.15 -15.31
CA LYS A 289 -26.09 27.04 -16.14
C LYS A 289 -25.07 25.89 -16.23
N PRO A 290 -25.53 24.63 -16.47
CA PRO A 290 -24.69 23.43 -16.53
C PRO A 290 -23.56 23.43 -17.58
N ASP A 291 -23.56 24.37 -18.54
CA ASP A 291 -22.59 24.45 -19.65
C ASP A 291 -21.49 25.51 -19.44
N GLU A 292 -21.39 26.14 -18.25
CA GLU A 292 -20.41 27.19 -18.01
C GLU A 292 -19.03 26.67 -17.56
N ILE A 293 -17.98 27.16 -18.21
CA ILE A 293 -16.57 26.88 -17.87
C ILE A 293 -16.24 27.63 -16.57
N TYR A 294 -16.03 26.90 -15.48
CA TYR A 294 -15.58 27.45 -14.21
C TYR A 294 -14.14 27.98 -14.27
N LYS A 295 -13.92 29.11 -13.59
CA LYS A 295 -12.65 29.84 -13.47
C LYS A 295 -12.21 29.92 -12.01
N LEU A 296 -10.95 30.25 -11.76
CA LEU A 296 -10.45 30.36 -10.37
C LEU A 296 -11.20 31.42 -9.55
N ALA A 297 -11.65 32.49 -10.20
CA ALA A 297 -12.46 33.51 -9.56
C ALA A 297 -13.77 32.97 -8.95
N ASP A 298 -14.31 31.86 -9.47
CA ASP A 298 -15.55 31.26 -8.97
C ASP A 298 -15.35 30.55 -7.61
N LEU A 299 -14.10 30.29 -7.21
CA LEU A 299 -13.73 29.78 -5.88
C LEU A 299 -13.61 30.90 -4.83
N SER A 300 -13.87 32.16 -5.19
CA SER A 300 -13.81 33.27 -4.24
C SER A 300 -14.82 33.09 -3.10
N GLY A 301 -14.37 33.13 -1.85
CA GLY A 301 -15.22 32.92 -0.67
C GLY A 301 -15.64 31.46 -0.41
N LYS A 302 -15.14 30.52 -1.21
CA LYS A 302 -15.46 29.09 -1.15
C LYS A 302 -14.50 28.29 -0.29
N PHE A 303 -14.91 27.10 0.12
CA PHE A 303 -14.06 26.17 0.86
C PHE A 303 -13.10 25.45 -0.08
N VAL A 304 -11.81 25.68 0.10
CA VAL A 304 -10.75 25.10 -0.75
C VAL A 304 -9.86 24.22 0.11
N GLY A 305 -9.77 22.93 -0.24
CA GLY A 305 -8.88 21.99 0.42
C GLY A 305 -7.43 22.14 -0.04
N VAL A 306 -6.49 22.03 0.90
CA VAL A 306 -5.06 21.89 0.65
C VAL A 306 -4.46 20.83 1.57
N GLN A 307 -3.48 20.07 1.08
CA GLN A 307 -2.74 19.13 1.93
C GLN A 307 -1.73 19.89 2.81
N THR A 308 -1.70 19.54 4.09
CA THR A 308 -0.80 20.12 5.09
C THR A 308 0.66 19.91 4.71
N GLY A 309 1.50 20.93 4.92
CA GLY A 309 2.92 20.88 4.63
C GLY A 309 3.27 21.02 3.14
N THR A 310 2.31 21.36 2.27
CA THR A 310 2.57 21.77 0.88
C THR A 310 2.72 23.28 0.76
N THR A 311 3.26 23.74 -0.37
CA THR A 311 3.26 25.16 -0.74
C THR A 311 1.92 25.61 -1.37
N LEU A 312 0.93 24.72 -1.44
CA LEU A 312 -0.32 24.97 -2.16
C LEU A 312 -1.21 25.96 -1.42
N ASP A 313 -1.09 26.08 -0.10
CA ASP A 313 -1.84 27.07 0.68
C ASP A 313 -1.42 28.50 0.33
N GLU A 314 -0.11 28.79 0.26
CA GLU A 314 0.42 30.07 -0.20
C GLU A 314 -0.06 30.39 -1.62
N GLN A 315 -0.03 29.38 -2.52
CA GLN A 315 -0.53 29.54 -3.88
C GLN A 315 -2.04 29.84 -3.88
N VAL A 316 -2.85 29.09 -3.15
CA VAL A 316 -4.30 29.34 -3.03
C VAL A 316 -4.58 30.75 -2.51
N GLN A 317 -3.86 31.20 -1.48
CA GLN A 317 -4.01 32.56 -0.93
C GLN A 317 -3.65 33.66 -1.94
N GLN A 318 -2.64 33.44 -2.78
CA GLN A 318 -2.24 34.39 -3.82
C GLN A 318 -3.24 34.46 -4.99
N LEU A 319 -3.92 33.35 -5.26
CA LEU A 319 -4.66 33.14 -6.51
C LEU A 319 -6.18 33.29 -6.36
N ILE A 320 -6.72 32.96 -5.19
CA ILE A 320 -8.15 33.01 -4.90
C ILE A 320 -8.42 34.18 -3.96
N LYS A 321 -9.44 34.98 -4.25
CA LYS A 321 -9.88 36.05 -3.35
C LYS A 321 -10.67 35.46 -2.18
N LEU A 322 -10.30 35.82 -0.95
CA LEU A 322 -10.99 35.37 0.28
C LEU A 322 -11.19 33.84 0.36
N PRO A 323 -10.14 33.01 0.16
CA PRO A 323 -10.31 31.56 0.21
C PRO A 323 -10.61 31.13 1.65
N ARG A 324 -11.53 30.18 1.83
CA ARG A 324 -11.74 29.49 3.11
C ARG A 324 -10.95 28.18 3.07
N ILE A 325 -9.65 28.29 3.32
CA ILE A 325 -8.74 27.14 3.23
C ILE A 325 -9.04 26.14 4.36
N GLN A 326 -9.20 24.87 4.00
CA GLN A 326 -9.23 23.75 4.93
C GLN A 326 -8.02 22.86 4.70
N TYR A 327 -7.39 22.44 5.78
CA TYR A 327 -6.16 21.66 5.76
C TYR A 327 -6.46 20.19 6.02
N TYR A 328 -5.92 19.32 5.17
CA TYR A 328 -6.06 17.87 5.27
C TYR A 328 -4.69 17.23 5.48
N ALA A 329 -4.65 16.08 6.15
CA ALA A 329 -3.40 15.37 6.37
C ALA A 329 -2.92 14.67 5.08
N ASN A 330 -3.85 14.10 4.31
CA ASN A 330 -3.59 13.33 3.11
C ASN A 330 -4.55 13.67 1.95
N ILE A 331 -4.13 13.37 0.71
CA ILE A 331 -4.90 13.68 -0.51
C ILE A 331 -6.20 12.85 -0.61
N PRO A 332 -6.23 11.55 -0.25
CA PRO A 332 -7.46 10.77 -0.26
C PRO A 332 -8.57 11.38 0.60
N GLU A 333 -8.28 11.76 1.85
CA GLU A 333 -9.23 12.42 2.76
C GLU A 333 -9.75 13.74 2.18
N MET A 334 -8.85 14.55 1.59
CA MET A 334 -9.22 15.80 0.93
C MET A 334 -10.12 15.58 -0.30
N THR A 335 -9.84 14.53 -1.07
CA THR A 335 -10.63 14.15 -2.25
C THR A 335 -12.02 13.66 -1.83
N LYS A 336 -12.10 12.89 -0.74
CA LYS A 336 -13.36 12.47 -0.12
C LYS A 336 -14.19 13.66 0.37
N ALA A 337 -13.57 14.63 1.04
CA ALA A 337 -14.26 15.83 1.49
C ALA A 337 -14.83 16.68 0.32
N LEU A 338 -14.19 16.66 -0.85
CA LEU A 338 -14.74 17.25 -2.07
C LEU A 338 -15.96 16.47 -2.59
N GLU A 339 -15.88 15.13 -2.61
CA GLU A 339 -16.99 14.21 -2.97
C GLU A 339 -18.21 14.45 -2.08
N GLU A 340 -18.00 14.51 -0.77
CA GLU A 340 -19.02 14.68 0.29
C GLU A 340 -19.57 16.11 0.39
N ARG A 341 -19.08 17.03 -0.46
CA ARG A 341 -19.48 18.43 -0.50
C ARG A 341 -19.12 19.27 0.72
N GLU A 342 -18.17 18.80 1.52
CA GLU A 342 -17.54 19.62 2.57
C GLU A 342 -16.62 20.69 1.96
N LEU A 343 -16.08 20.41 0.78
CA LEU A 343 -15.27 21.34 -0.02
C LEU A 343 -15.96 21.71 -1.34
N ASP A 344 -15.63 22.91 -1.82
CA ASP A 344 -16.06 23.44 -3.11
C ASP A 344 -15.01 23.17 -4.21
N GLY A 345 -13.74 23.01 -3.81
CA GLY A 345 -12.63 22.61 -4.68
C GLY A 345 -11.40 22.22 -3.89
N ILE A 346 -10.45 21.56 -4.53
CA ILE A 346 -9.17 21.18 -3.93
C ILE A 346 -8.02 21.63 -4.84
N ALA A 347 -6.94 22.12 -4.23
CA ALA A 347 -5.71 22.43 -4.95
C ALA A 347 -4.72 21.27 -4.84
N VAL A 348 -4.24 20.78 -5.98
CA VAL A 348 -3.29 19.65 -6.08
C VAL A 348 -2.39 19.85 -7.31
N ASP A 349 -1.32 19.08 -7.43
CA ASP A 349 -0.56 19.03 -8.68
C ASP A 349 -1.39 18.48 -9.84
N TYR A 350 -1.12 18.92 -11.06
CA TYR A 350 -1.89 18.54 -12.24
C TYR A 350 -1.85 17.04 -12.52
N SER A 351 -0.72 16.36 -12.32
CA SER A 351 -0.65 14.89 -12.46
C SER A 351 -1.45 14.16 -11.38
N VAL A 352 -1.54 14.74 -10.18
CA VAL A 352 -2.42 14.22 -9.11
C VAL A 352 -3.88 14.44 -9.50
N ALA A 353 -4.24 15.62 -10.01
CA ALA A 353 -5.58 15.90 -10.54
C ALA A 353 -5.99 14.94 -11.67
N GLU A 354 -5.09 14.67 -12.62
CA GLU A 354 -5.33 13.67 -13.67
C GLU A 354 -5.55 12.27 -13.08
N THR A 355 -4.88 11.96 -11.97
CA THR A 355 -5.09 10.70 -11.25
C THR A 355 -6.46 10.65 -10.61
N ILE A 356 -6.83 11.68 -9.87
CA ILE A 356 -8.15 11.80 -9.25
C ILE A 356 -9.24 11.62 -10.32
N LEU A 357 -9.16 12.32 -11.46
CA LEU A 357 -10.17 12.23 -12.53
C LEU A 357 -10.28 10.85 -13.20
N LYS A 358 -9.22 10.03 -13.20
CA LYS A 358 -9.32 8.65 -13.71
C LYS A 358 -10.18 7.76 -12.80
N HIS A 359 -10.29 8.12 -11.52
CA HIS A 359 -11.07 7.39 -10.54
C HIS A 359 -12.39 8.10 -10.18
N HIS A 360 -12.50 9.42 -10.39
CA HIS A 360 -13.65 10.27 -10.08
C HIS A 360 -14.16 10.97 -11.35
N SER A 361 -14.99 10.28 -12.12
CA SER A 361 -15.56 10.78 -13.39
C SER A 361 -16.57 11.92 -13.19
N ASP A 362 -17.05 12.10 -11.98
CA ASP A 362 -17.91 13.17 -11.51
C ASP A 362 -17.13 14.44 -11.14
N PHE A 363 -15.78 14.44 -11.26
CA PHE A 363 -14.94 15.62 -11.06
C PHE A 363 -14.38 16.18 -12.37
N SER A 364 -14.00 17.45 -12.32
CA SER A 364 -13.39 18.20 -13.40
C SER A 364 -12.22 19.03 -12.89
N ILE A 365 -11.27 19.31 -13.78
CA ILE A 365 -10.16 20.21 -13.49
C ILE A 365 -10.47 21.57 -14.14
N LEU A 366 -10.46 22.66 -13.36
CA LEU A 366 -10.66 24.03 -13.87
C LEU A 366 -9.71 24.32 -15.04
N LYS A 367 -10.10 25.05 -16.09
CA LYS A 367 -9.21 25.24 -17.26
C LYS A 367 -7.94 26.03 -16.92
N GLU A 368 -8.01 26.91 -15.94
CA GLU A 368 -6.89 27.72 -15.47
C GLU A 368 -5.88 26.83 -14.73
N ARG A 369 -4.67 26.73 -15.27
CA ARG A 369 -3.52 26.05 -14.67
C ARG A 369 -2.56 27.11 -14.19
N LEU A 370 -1.96 26.92 -13.02
CA LEU A 370 -1.08 27.92 -12.43
C LEU A 370 0.24 27.33 -11.97
N ASN A 371 1.23 28.22 -11.93
CA ASN A 371 2.62 28.05 -11.50
C ASN A 371 3.37 26.78 -11.95
N LYS A 372 4.68 26.77 -11.72
CA LYS A 372 5.52 25.59 -11.93
C LYS A 372 5.80 25.01 -10.57
N ASP A 373 5.21 23.86 -10.27
CA ASP A 373 5.64 23.06 -9.13
C ASP A 373 6.91 22.30 -9.54
N VAL A 374 7.94 22.40 -8.72
CA VAL A 374 9.26 21.85 -9.04
C VAL A 374 9.66 20.93 -7.90
N PHE A 375 9.72 19.62 -8.17
CA PHE A 375 10.03 18.63 -7.14
C PHE A 375 11.50 18.24 -7.15
N GLY A 376 12.06 18.13 -5.95
CA GLY A 376 13.42 17.70 -5.70
C GLY A 376 13.47 16.68 -4.57
N ILE A 377 14.59 15.98 -4.48
CA ILE A 377 14.89 15.11 -3.35
C ILE A 377 15.40 16.00 -2.24
N ALA A 378 14.73 15.99 -1.09
CA ALA A 378 15.16 16.77 0.07
C ALA A 378 16.14 15.95 0.93
N MET A 379 17.06 16.65 1.59
CA MET A 379 18.10 16.05 2.42
C MET A 379 18.49 17.02 3.54
N SER A 380 19.11 16.53 4.61
CA SER A 380 19.57 17.39 5.71
C SER A 380 20.51 18.49 5.19
N LYS A 381 20.51 19.63 5.88
CA LYS A 381 21.35 20.76 5.50
C LYS A 381 22.83 20.37 5.41
N ASN A 382 23.50 20.79 4.34
CA ASN A 382 24.88 20.44 4.01
C ASN A 382 25.14 18.93 3.85
N SER A 383 24.13 18.17 3.41
CA SER A 383 24.24 16.72 3.28
C SER A 383 25.41 16.32 2.34
N PRO A 384 26.25 15.35 2.75
CA PRO A 384 27.31 14.83 1.90
C PRO A 384 26.77 14.11 0.65
N LEU A 385 25.50 13.71 0.67
CA LEU A 385 24.85 13.01 -0.45
C LEU A 385 24.54 13.94 -1.63
N LYS A 386 24.52 15.26 -1.42
CA LYS A 386 24.03 16.24 -2.40
C LYS A 386 24.68 16.10 -3.77
N SER A 387 26.01 16.05 -3.81
CA SER A 387 26.76 16.01 -5.07
C SER A 387 26.48 14.72 -5.86
N SER A 388 26.43 13.59 -5.14
CA SER A 388 26.16 12.28 -5.72
C SER A 388 24.73 12.18 -6.25
N ILE A 389 23.74 12.67 -5.48
CA ILE A 389 22.34 12.71 -5.89
C ILE A 389 22.14 13.64 -7.09
N ASP A 390 22.72 14.86 -7.07
CA ASP A 390 22.65 15.81 -8.19
C ASP A 390 23.25 15.23 -9.48
N SER A 391 24.34 14.47 -9.35
CA SER A 391 24.99 13.81 -10.48
C SER A 391 24.15 12.65 -11.01
N CYS A 392 23.55 11.86 -10.12
CA CYS A 392 22.66 10.77 -10.49
C CYS A 392 21.43 11.29 -11.24
N ILE A 393 20.71 12.28 -10.69
CA ILE A 393 19.53 12.87 -11.34
C ILE A 393 19.86 13.40 -12.74
N LYS A 394 21.00 14.08 -12.94
CA LYS A 394 21.45 14.50 -14.28
C LYS A 394 21.63 13.34 -15.24
N VAL A 395 22.25 12.24 -14.79
CA VAL A 395 22.49 11.05 -15.61
C VAL A 395 21.17 10.39 -15.99
N LEU A 396 20.27 10.19 -15.02
CA LEU A 396 18.94 9.62 -15.24
C LEU A 396 18.12 10.47 -16.23
N GLN A 397 18.18 11.80 -16.10
CA GLN A 397 17.55 12.74 -17.04
C GLN A 397 18.15 12.64 -18.45
N LYS A 398 19.48 12.67 -18.56
CA LYS A 398 20.18 12.58 -19.86
C LYS A 398 19.89 11.28 -20.59
N LYS A 399 19.75 10.17 -19.85
CA LYS A 399 19.40 8.85 -20.40
C LYS A 399 17.91 8.68 -20.71
N GLY A 400 17.08 9.67 -20.35
CA GLY A 400 15.62 9.58 -20.51
C GLY A 400 14.94 8.60 -19.55
N GLU A 401 15.64 8.11 -18.52
CA GLU A 401 15.10 7.13 -17.55
C GLU A 401 13.97 7.76 -16.72
N ILE A 402 14.12 9.01 -16.29
CA ILE A 402 13.03 9.73 -15.60
C ILE A 402 11.81 9.91 -16.52
N GLN A 403 12.01 10.15 -17.81
CA GLN A 403 10.89 10.28 -18.75
C GLN A 403 10.16 8.95 -18.94
N LYS A 404 10.89 7.83 -19.04
CA LYS A 404 10.29 6.48 -19.11
C LYS A 404 9.43 6.17 -17.87
N ILE A 405 9.87 6.57 -16.68
CA ILE A 405 9.09 6.42 -15.45
C ILE A 405 7.80 7.25 -15.52
N LYS A 406 7.90 8.53 -15.93
CA LYS A 406 6.72 9.39 -16.14
C LYS A 406 5.73 8.76 -17.14
N ASP A 407 6.22 8.26 -18.26
CA ASP A 407 5.41 7.63 -19.29
C ASP A 407 4.76 6.32 -18.79
N LYS A 408 5.48 5.51 -18.02
CA LYS A 408 4.95 4.31 -17.35
C LYS A 408 3.78 4.66 -16.44
N TRP A 409 3.99 5.59 -15.50
CA TRP A 409 2.98 5.91 -14.51
C TRP A 409 1.80 6.72 -15.08
N SER A 410 1.99 7.50 -16.13
CA SER A 410 0.87 8.16 -16.83
C SER A 410 -0.01 7.20 -17.64
N LYS A 411 0.57 6.12 -18.21
CA LYS A 411 -0.14 5.14 -19.04
C LYS A 411 -0.77 3.99 -18.24
N ASN A 412 -0.12 3.52 -17.19
CA ASN A 412 -0.49 2.29 -16.48
C ASN A 412 -1.39 2.51 -15.25
N MET A 413 -2.02 3.68 -15.11
CA MET A 413 -3.04 3.88 -14.08
C MET A 413 -4.30 3.12 -14.48
N SER A 414 -4.38 1.89 -14.00
CA SER A 414 -5.50 1.00 -14.24
C SER A 414 -6.69 1.52 -13.44
N ALA A 415 -7.83 1.74 -14.10
CA ALA A 415 -9.09 2.00 -13.45
C ALA A 415 -9.58 0.69 -12.79
N VAL A 416 -9.04 0.36 -11.62
CA VAL A 416 -9.69 -0.65 -10.78
C VAL A 416 -11.04 -0.06 -10.40
N ARG A 417 -12.11 -0.79 -10.73
CA ARG A 417 -13.47 -0.37 -10.40
C ARG A 417 -13.68 -0.60 -8.91
N VAL A 418 -13.65 0.48 -8.14
CA VAL A 418 -13.99 0.51 -6.71
C VAL A 418 -15.49 0.78 -6.60
N ILE A 419 -16.21 0.11 -5.70
CA ILE A 419 -17.59 0.52 -5.39
C ILE A 419 -17.52 1.86 -4.64
N LYS A 420 -18.35 2.81 -5.07
CA LYS A 420 -18.46 4.13 -4.45
C LYS A 420 -19.83 4.34 -3.87
N GLN A 421 -19.90 5.22 -2.87
CA GLN A 421 -21.18 5.69 -2.35
C GLN A 421 -21.86 6.61 -3.36
N ASP A 422 -22.80 6.04 -4.14
CA ASP A 422 -23.57 6.73 -5.17
C ASP A 422 -24.99 7.13 -4.72
N TRP A 423 -25.30 6.99 -3.42
CA TRP A 423 -26.59 7.32 -2.83
C TRP A 423 -26.46 8.36 -1.70
N VAL A 424 -27.61 8.92 -1.29
CA VAL A 424 -27.70 9.81 -0.13
C VAL A 424 -28.50 9.08 0.95
N GLY A 425 -27.80 8.66 2.01
CA GLY A 425 -28.39 8.00 3.18
C GLY A 425 -29.06 8.99 4.14
N THR A 426 -29.89 8.44 5.03
CA THR A 426 -30.68 9.18 6.04
C THR A 426 -29.85 9.76 7.19
N ASP A 427 -28.78 9.06 7.56
CA ASP A 427 -27.75 9.40 8.54
C ASP A 427 -26.45 8.67 8.16
N THR A 428 -25.38 8.82 8.95
CA THR A 428 -24.05 8.27 8.65
C THR A 428 -23.66 7.21 9.68
N LEU A 429 -23.17 6.06 9.22
CA LEU A 429 -22.43 5.08 10.01
C LEU A 429 -20.93 5.36 9.89
N VAL A 430 -20.25 5.48 11.02
CA VAL A 430 -18.80 5.58 11.09
C VAL A 430 -18.21 4.18 11.25
N VAL A 431 -17.38 3.75 10.30
CA VAL A 431 -16.84 2.39 10.24
C VAL A 431 -15.33 2.43 10.41
N GLY A 432 -14.81 1.82 11.48
CA GLY A 432 -13.36 1.67 11.68
C GLY A 432 -12.78 0.59 10.76
N THR A 433 -11.61 0.84 10.17
CA THR A 433 -10.85 -0.12 9.35
C THR A 433 -9.34 0.14 9.48
N GLU A 434 -8.49 -0.76 8.97
CA GLU A 434 -7.04 -0.54 8.81
C GLU A 434 -6.62 -0.90 7.38
N ALA A 435 -6.36 0.10 6.54
CA ALA A 435 -6.19 -0.09 5.10
C ALA A 435 -4.79 -0.61 4.67
N LEU A 436 -4.37 -1.75 5.23
CA LEU A 436 -3.06 -2.38 5.01
C LEU A 436 -3.16 -3.88 4.68
N TYR A 437 -4.34 -4.36 4.31
CA TYR A 437 -4.65 -5.78 4.23
C TYR A 437 -5.33 -6.16 2.90
N ALA A 438 -4.61 -6.01 1.80
CA ALA A 438 -5.12 -6.41 0.48
C ALA A 438 -5.32 -7.94 0.38
N PRO A 439 -6.46 -8.44 -0.15
CA PRO A 439 -7.48 -7.75 -0.95
C PRO A 439 -8.68 -7.16 -0.17
N TYR A 440 -8.66 -7.19 1.16
CA TYR A 440 -9.83 -6.89 1.99
C TYR A 440 -10.01 -5.39 2.24
N GLU A 441 -9.00 -4.72 2.77
CA GLU A 441 -9.01 -3.28 3.02
C GLU A 441 -7.64 -2.72 2.75
N PHE A 442 -7.54 -1.87 1.74
CA PHE A 442 -6.26 -1.31 1.32
C PHE A 442 -6.49 -0.08 0.47
N TYR A 443 -5.41 0.66 0.25
CA TYR A 443 -5.43 1.73 -0.73
C TYR A 443 -5.06 1.19 -2.11
N GLN A 444 -5.96 1.34 -3.07
CA GLN A 444 -5.70 1.11 -4.49
C GLN A 444 -5.65 2.46 -5.18
N TRP A 445 -4.47 2.88 -5.66
CA TRP A 445 -4.27 4.21 -6.25
C TRP A 445 -4.61 5.38 -5.30
N GLY A 446 -4.41 5.16 -4.00
CA GLY A 446 -4.79 6.14 -2.97
C GLY A 446 -6.27 6.15 -2.62
N GLU A 447 -7.11 5.33 -3.25
CA GLU A 447 -8.52 5.19 -2.87
C GLU A 447 -8.69 4.02 -1.91
N LEU A 448 -9.35 4.24 -0.76
CA LEU A 448 -9.72 3.17 0.15
C LEU A 448 -10.63 2.18 -0.57
N SER A 449 -10.20 0.93 -0.64
CA SER A 449 -10.68 -0.09 -1.55
C SER A 449 -10.57 -1.48 -0.94
N GLY A 450 -11.25 -2.45 -1.55
CA GLY A 450 -11.16 -3.85 -1.19
C GLY A 450 -12.52 -4.45 -0.82
N ILE A 451 -12.51 -5.75 -0.53
CA ILE A 451 -13.70 -6.55 -0.23
C ILE A 451 -14.48 -5.95 0.95
N ASP A 452 -13.80 -5.61 2.04
CA ASP A 452 -14.42 -5.08 3.26
C ASP A 452 -15.11 -3.73 3.00
N ILE A 453 -14.48 -2.90 2.17
CA ILE A 453 -14.99 -1.58 1.78
C ILE A 453 -16.24 -1.73 0.92
N ASP A 454 -16.20 -2.63 -0.07
CA ASP A 454 -17.31 -2.90 -0.97
C ASP A 454 -18.50 -3.56 -0.25
N ILE A 455 -18.25 -4.46 0.72
CA ILE A 455 -19.28 -5.04 1.59
C ILE A 455 -19.98 -3.93 2.38
N MET A 456 -19.22 -3.04 3.01
CA MET A 456 -19.81 -1.98 3.84
C MET A 456 -20.55 -0.93 3.04
N TYR A 457 -20.10 -0.56 1.84
CA TYR A 457 -20.90 0.27 0.96
C TYR A 457 -22.19 -0.43 0.53
N THR A 458 -22.15 -1.73 0.25
CA THR A 458 -23.37 -2.49 -0.11
C THR A 458 -24.35 -2.53 1.06
N ILE A 459 -23.87 -2.78 2.28
CA ILE A 459 -24.66 -2.73 3.52
C ILE A 459 -25.26 -1.33 3.73
N GLY A 460 -24.46 -0.27 3.58
CA GLY A 460 -24.93 1.12 3.71
C GLY A 460 -26.07 1.44 2.76
N LYS A 461 -25.96 1.01 1.50
CA LYS A 461 -26.99 1.19 0.48
C LYS A 461 -28.28 0.45 0.84
N MET A 462 -28.19 -0.80 1.29
CA MET A 462 -29.35 -1.60 1.75
C MET A 462 -30.02 -0.99 2.98
N LEU A 463 -29.25 -0.36 3.87
CA LEU A 463 -29.74 0.32 5.06
C LEU A 463 -30.23 1.76 4.80
N ASN A 464 -29.99 2.29 3.60
CA ASN A 464 -30.18 3.71 3.30
C ASN A 464 -29.44 4.63 4.29
N LYS A 465 -28.18 4.29 4.60
CA LYS A 465 -27.25 5.05 5.44
C LYS A 465 -26.00 5.41 4.66
N ASN A 466 -25.39 6.56 4.96
CA ASN A 466 -24.07 6.90 4.46
C ASN A 466 -23.02 6.14 5.25
N ILE A 467 -21.89 5.83 4.63
CA ILE A 467 -20.74 5.16 5.23
C ILE A 467 -19.58 6.15 5.24
N LYS A 468 -19.02 6.36 6.43
CA LYS A 468 -17.79 7.12 6.64
C LYS A 468 -16.75 6.19 7.25
N PHE A 469 -15.70 5.89 6.49
CA PHE A 469 -14.59 5.09 7.02
C PHE A 469 -13.66 5.93 7.89
N ALA A 470 -13.18 5.32 8.96
CA ALA A 470 -12.13 5.83 9.84
C ALA A 470 -10.96 4.83 9.79
N ASP A 471 -9.96 5.13 8.94
CA ASP A 471 -8.73 4.35 8.84
C ASP A 471 -7.85 4.62 10.08
N MET A 472 -7.48 3.55 10.80
CA MET A 472 -6.72 3.60 12.05
C MET A 472 -5.95 2.30 12.28
N ASN A 473 -5.00 2.32 13.20
CA ASN A 473 -4.27 1.09 13.57
C ASN A 473 -5.24 0.02 14.10
N PHE A 474 -4.98 -1.24 13.76
CA PHE A 474 -5.83 -2.39 14.11
C PHE A 474 -6.12 -2.49 15.61
N ASP A 475 -5.12 -2.21 16.46
CA ASP A 475 -5.24 -2.26 17.91
C ASP A 475 -6.12 -1.15 18.51
N VAL A 476 -6.46 -0.13 17.72
CA VAL A 476 -7.37 0.96 18.09
C VAL A 476 -8.83 0.65 17.72
N LEU A 477 -9.09 -0.33 16.84
CA LEU A 477 -10.46 -0.64 16.34
C LEU A 477 -11.43 -0.98 17.49
N ILE A 478 -11.08 -1.95 18.34
CA ILE A 478 -11.93 -2.37 19.47
C ILE A 478 -12.10 -1.24 20.49
N PRO A 479 -11.03 -0.55 20.95
CA PRO A 479 -11.18 0.63 21.80
C PRO A 479 -12.06 1.73 21.18
N SER A 480 -11.96 1.98 19.88
CA SER A 480 -12.76 2.97 19.16
C SER A 480 -14.25 2.62 19.20
N LEU A 481 -14.56 1.35 18.95
CA LEU A 481 -15.92 0.80 18.96
C LEU A 481 -16.54 0.84 20.38
N VAL A 482 -15.79 0.38 21.40
CA VAL A 482 -16.23 0.38 22.80
C VAL A 482 -16.48 1.80 23.31
N ASN A 483 -15.65 2.76 22.91
CA ASN A 483 -15.80 4.17 23.26
C ASN A 483 -16.74 4.95 22.32
N GLU A 484 -17.50 4.25 21.46
CA GLU A 484 -18.50 4.84 20.54
C GLU A 484 -17.95 5.91 19.59
N LYS A 485 -16.65 5.84 19.27
CA LYS A 485 -16.04 6.69 18.22
C LYS A 485 -16.33 6.16 16.81
N THR A 486 -16.59 4.86 16.70
CA THR A 486 -17.03 4.17 15.48
C THR A 486 -18.25 3.31 15.82
N ASP A 487 -19.19 3.17 14.89
CA ASP A 487 -20.40 2.37 15.05
C ASP A 487 -20.16 0.87 14.77
N LEU A 488 -19.27 0.60 13.80
CA LEU A 488 -18.87 -0.73 13.34
C LEU A 488 -17.36 -0.76 13.12
N CYS A 489 -16.76 -1.95 13.09
CA CYS A 489 -15.44 -2.14 12.51
C CYS A 489 -15.41 -3.33 11.55
N ILE A 490 -14.73 -3.16 10.42
CA ILE A 490 -14.47 -4.20 9.41
C ILE A 490 -13.01 -4.02 8.96
N ALA A 491 -12.20 -5.06 9.12
CA ALA A 491 -10.77 -5.05 8.83
C ALA A 491 -10.20 -6.48 8.86
N ALA A 492 -10.78 -7.39 8.04
CA ALA A 492 -10.44 -8.81 8.02
C ALA A 492 -10.31 -9.42 9.44
N MET A 493 -11.18 -8.99 10.35
CA MET A 493 -11.04 -9.31 11.78
C MET A 493 -11.66 -10.67 12.04
N SER A 494 -10.89 -11.62 12.57
CA SER A 494 -11.46 -12.89 13.05
C SER A 494 -11.96 -12.81 14.49
N ILE A 495 -12.93 -13.69 14.80
CA ILE A 495 -13.44 -13.90 16.16
C ILE A 495 -12.34 -14.53 17.03
N THR A 496 -12.08 -13.97 18.21
CA THR A 496 -11.32 -14.64 19.28
C THR A 496 -12.08 -14.57 20.59
N GLU A 497 -11.74 -15.42 21.57
CA GLU A 497 -12.37 -15.39 22.90
C GLU A 497 -12.15 -14.04 23.59
N GLU A 498 -10.92 -13.53 23.50
CA GLU A 498 -10.54 -12.23 24.06
C GLU A 498 -11.41 -11.11 23.46
N ARG A 499 -11.49 -11.01 22.13
CA ARG A 499 -12.26 -9.95 21.46
C ARG A 499 -13.76 -10.11 21.71
N SER A 500 -14.27 -11.33 21.73
CA SER A 500 -15.69 -11.63 21.99
C SER A 500 -16.11 -11.27 23.42
N SER A 501 -15.17 -11.18 24.35
CA SER A 501 -15.43 -10.68 25.70
C SER A 501 -15.72 -9.18 25.70
N LEU A 502 -15.17 -8.42 24.74
CA LEU A 502 -15.24 -6.95 24.67
C LEU A 502 -16.32 -6.44 23.72
N ILE A 503 -16.47 -7.06 22.54
CA ILE A 503 -17.37 -6.63 21.46
C ILE A 503 -18.28 -7.77 21.00
N ASP A 504 -19.33 -7.42 20.26
CA ASP A 504 -20.16 -8.38 19.54
C ASP A 504 -19.65 -8.54 18.10
N PHE A 505 -19.89 -9.71 17.52
CA PHE A 505 -19.52 -10.02 16.13
C PHE A 505 -20.74 -10.40 15.29
N SER A 506 -20.66 -10.09 14.00
CA SER A 506 -21.59 -10.64 13.01
C SER A 506 -21.34 -12.14 12.81
N ILE A 507 -22.21 -12.79 12.03
CA ILE A 507 -21.83 -14.03 11.35
C ILE A 507 -20.66 -13.76 10.38
N PRO A 508 -19.84 -14.77 10.05
CA PRO A 508 -18.76 -14.61 9.06
C PRO A 508 -19.26 -14.13 7.71
N TYR A 509 -18.60 -13.13 7.13
CA TYR A 509 -18.83 -12.68 5.75
C TYR A 509 -17.83 -13.30 4.77
N ASP A 510 -16.67 -13.74 5.25
CA ASP A 510 -15.71 -14.50 4.46
C ASP A 510 -15.03 -15.58 5.31
N LYS A 511 -14.54 -16.62 4.63
CA LYS A 511 -13.71 -17.67 5.24
C LYS A 511 -12.44 -17.78 4.43
N ASN A 512 -11.31 -17.52 5.07
CA ASN A 512 -10.01 -17.55 4.41
C ASN A 512 -9.19 -18.74 4.91
N GLU A 513 -8.42 -19.37 4.03
CA GLU A 513 -7.52 -20.43 4.43
C GLU A 513 -6.28 -19.80 5.09
N SER A 514 -6.01 -20.17 6.34
CA SER A 514 -4.67 -19.99 6.90
C SER A 514 -3.75 -21.00 6.21
N VAL A 515 -2.60 -20.55 5.77
CA VAL A 515 -1.59 -21.39 5.13
C VAL A 515 -0.30 -21.30 5.90
N ILE A 516 0.50 -22.34 5.73
CA ILE A 516 1.85 -22.39 6.25
C ILE A 516 2.81 -22.48 5.07
N VAL A 517 3.73 -21.54 4.99
CA VAL A 517 4.73 -21.45 3.91
C VAL A 517 6.14 -21.59 4.45
N VAL A 518 6.98 -22.22 3.63
CA VAL A 518 8.40 -22.49 3.92
C VAL A 518 9.26 -22.10 2.72
N HIS A 519 10.56 -21.94 2.92
CA HIS A 519 11.48 -21.74 1.80
C HIS A 519 11.53 -23.01 0.93
N THR A 520 11.48 -22.86 -0.40
CA THR A 520 11.66 -23.95 -1.35
C THR A 520 13.06 -24.53 -1.20
N PRO A 521 13.23 -25.83 -0.91
CA PRO A 521 14.56 -26.43 -0.83
C PRO A 521 15.31 -26.25 -2.15
N GLN A 522 16.59 -25.87 -2.12
CA GLN A 522 17.41 -25.67 -3.33
C GLN A 522 17.51 -26.93 -4.22
N HIS A 523 17.17 -28.12 -3.71
CA HIS A 523 17.08 -29.36 -4.47
C HIS A 523 15.77 -29.53 -5.27
N ALA A 524 14.75 -28.70 -5.05
CA ALA A 524 13.49 -28.73 -5.80
C ALA A 524 13.51 -27.86 -7.08
N ILE A 525 14.53 -27.01 -7.24
CA ILE A 525 14.70 -26.13 -8.41
C ILE A 525 15.05 -26.94 -9.68
N GLU A 526 15.56 -28.16 -9.55
CA GLU A 526 15.87 -29.02 -10.68
C GLU A 526 14.67 -29.77 -11.30
N VAL A 527 13.46 -29.69 -10.73
CA VAL A 527 12.32 -30.51 -11.20
C VAL A 527 11.09 -29.72 -11.65
N ILE A 528 11.00 -28.40 -11.41
CA ILE A 528 9.89 -27.55 -11.92
C ILE A 528 10.40 -26.57 -12.99
N GLY A 529 11.35 -27.03 -13.80
CA GLY A 529 11.90 -26.30 -14.94
C GLY A 529 11.58 -26.96 -16.27
N ASP A 530 10.39 -27.55 -16.48
CA ASP A 530 10.01 -28.04 -17.82
C ASP A 530 8.50 -28.16 -18.10
N SER A 531 7.73 -27.08 -17.93
CA SER A 531 6.36 -27.02 -18.47
C SER A 531 6.04 -25.79 -19.33
N THR A 532 7.01 -24.91 -19.59
CA THR A 532 6.86 -23.87 -20.62
C THR A 532 8.05 -23.88 -21.56
N GLY A 533 7.85 -24.47 -22.74
CA GLY A 533 8.86 -24.70 -23.79
C GLY A 533 9.46 -23.41 -24.38
N ALA A 534 10.30 -22.71 -23.62
CA ALA A 534 10.98 -21.48 -24.03
C ALA A 534 12.52 -21.58 -23.98
N LEU A 535 13.10 -22.61 -23.37
CA LEU A 535 14.56 -22.76 -23.23
C LEU A 535 15.22 -23.65 -24.30
N SER A 536 14.46 -24.47 -25.03
CA SER A 536 15.00 -25.31 -26.12
C SER A 536 15.54 -24.47 -27.30
N HIS A 537 15.00 -23.26 -27.52
CA HIS A 537 15.45 -22.37 -28.60
C HIS A 537 16.74 -21.60 -28.29
N ILE A 538 17.14 -21.49 -27.01
CA ILE A 538 18.34 -20.74 -26.62
C ILE A 538 19.58 -21.66 -26.66
N PHE A 539 19.44 -22.94 -26.32
CA PHE A 539 20.54 -23.90 -26.44
C PHE A 539 20.90 -24.24 -27.88
N GLN A 540 19.91 -24.33 -28.79
CA GLN A 540 20.18 -24.58 -30.22
C GLN A 540 21.00 -23.42 -30.85
N LYS A 541 20.73 -22.17 -30.46
CA LYS A 541 21.44 -20.98 -30.97
C LYS A 541 22.87 -20.80 -30.44
N ILE A 542 23.20 -21.42 -29.31
CA ILE A 542 24.57 -21.39 -28.74
C ILE A 542 25.43 -22.50 -29.36
N GLN A 543 24.84 -23.60 -29.81
CA GLN A 543 25.54 -24.65 -30.54
C GLN A 543 25.90 -24.19 -31.98
N ASP A 544 25.00 -23.48 -32.66
CA ASP A 544 25.25 -22.88 -34.00
C ASP A 544 26.25 -21.70 -33.99
N LEU A 545 26.76 -21.30 -32.83
CA LEU A 545 27.82 -20.30 -32.67
C LEU A 545 29.21 -20.93 -32.46
N PHE A 546 29.29 -22.26 -32.35
CA PHE A 546 30.53 -23.02 -32.17
C PHE A 546 30.69 -24.22 -33.13
N ASP A 547 29.83 -24.34 -34.14
CA ASP A 547 30.03 -25.09 -35.39
C ASP A 547 29.97 -24.10 -36.58
#